data_AF-A0AAV5ZJK7-F1
#
_entry.id   AF-A0AAV5ZJK7-F1
#
_cell.length_a   1.000
_cell.length_b   1.000
_cell.length_c   1.000
_cell.angle_alpha   90.00
_cell.angle_beta   90.00
_cell.angle_gamma   90.00
#
_symmetry.space_group_name_H-M   'P 1'
#
loop_
_entity.id
_entity.type
_entity.pdbx_description
1 polymer ?
#
loop_
_entity_poly.entity_id
_entity_poly.type
_entity_poly.pdbx_seq_one_letter_code
_entity_poly.pdbx_strand_id
1 'polypeptide(L)' 'MARSLPGTRTAARFVPARKTLETLRAAAAGCRGCELYTRGTQTVFGEGRPKAKVMMVGEQPGHEE' A
#
# COMPACT_ATOMS: atom_id res chain seq x y z
N MET A 1 -12.65 -8.55 -10.23
CA MET A 1 -12.12 -8.75 -8.86
C MET A 1 -10.81 -9.51 -8.97
N ALA A 2 -9.71 -9.03 -8.37
CA ALA A 2 -8.43 -9.74 -8.42
C ALA A 2 -8.58 -11.02 -7.58
N ARG A 3 -8.64 -12.18 -8.23
CA ARG A 3 -8.76 -13.47 -7.56
C ARG A 3 -7.39 -13.82 -6.98
N SER A 4 -7.25 -13.73 -5.65
CA SER A 4 -6.03 -14.18 -4.97
C SER A 4 -5.92 -15.70 -5.11
N LEU A 5 -4.79 -16.19 -5.62
CA LEU A 5 -4.51 -17.62 -5.65
C LEU A 5 -4.11 -18.10 -4.23
N PRO A 6 -4.43 -19.35 -3.84
CA PRO A 6 -4.01 -19.90 -2.55
C PRO A 6 -2.48 -19.93 -2.45
N GLY A 7 -1.93 -19.49 -1.31
CA GLY A 7 -0.49 -19.54 -1.03
C GLY A 7 0.33 -18.36 -1.55
N THR A 8 -0.20 -17.51 -2.42
CA THR A 8 0.53 -16.31 -2.87
C THR A 8 0.43 -15.20 -1.81
N ARG A 9 1.57 -14.81 -1.24
CA ARG A 9 1.68 -13.61 -0.42
C ARG A 9 1.39 -12.38 -1.30
N THR A 10 0.30 -11.67 -1.02
CA THR A 10 -0.16 -10.53 -1.82
C THR A 10 -0.83 -9.47 -0.96
N ALA A 11 -0.69 -8.21 -1.37
CA ALA A 11 -1.42 -7.10 -0.79
C ALA A 11 -2.91 -7.07 -1.20
N ALA A 12 -3.33 -7.83 -2.22
CA ALA A 12 -4.67 -7.74 -2.81
C ALA A 12 -5.82 -7.89 -1.79
N ARG A 13 -5.65 -8.75 -0.78
CA ARG A 13 -6.64 -8.98 0.29
C ARG A 13 -6.81 -7.79 1.24
N PHE A 14 -5.83 -6.90 1.30
CA PHE A 14 -5.87 -5.70 2.14
C PHE A 14 -6.43 -4.48 1.39
N VAL A 15 -6.56 -4.54 0.06
CA VAL A 15 -7.08 -3.40 -0.72
C VAL A 15 -8.60 -3.29 -0.52
N PRO A 16 -9.11 -2.18 0.04
CA PRO A 16 -10.52 -2.01 0.32
C PRO A 16 -11.36 -1.92 -0.96
N ALA A 17 -12.64 -2.29 -0.86
CA ALA A 17 -13.58 -2.21 -1.98
C ALA A 17 -13.77 -0.77 -2.45
N ARG A 18 -13.95 0.17 -1.51
CA ARG A 18 -13.91 1.62 -1.78
C ARG A 18 -12.45 2.05 -1.85
N LYS A 19 -12.05 2.72 -2.93
CA LYS A 19 -10.65 3.09 -3.22
C LYS A 19 -10.46 4.61 -3.24
N THR A 20 -10.73 5.27 -2.12
CA THR A 20 -10.28 6.66 -1.93
C THR A 20 -8.83 6.67 -1.44
N LEU A 21 -8.14 7.80 -1.49
CA LEU A 21 -6.78 7.87 -0.93
C LEU A 21 -6.76 7.64 0.59
N GLU A 22 -7.81 8.05 1.30
CA GLU A 22 -7.98 7.92 2.74
C GLU A 22 -8.13 6.44 3.18
N THR A 23 -9.28 5.82 2.89
CA THR A 23 -9.31 4.64 2.04
C THR A 23 -8.11 3.69 2.09
N LEU A 24 -7.29 3.86 1.05
CA LEU A 24 -6.11 3.07 0.76
C LEU A 24 -5.00 3.31 1.77
N ARG A 25 -4.80 4.54 2.27
CA ARG A 25 -3.81 4.87 3.30
C ARG A 25 -4.06 4.08 4.59
N ALA A 26 -5.31 4.09 5.06
CA ALA A 26 -5.70 3.36 6.27
C ALA A 26 -5.50 1.84 6.11
N ALA A 27 -5.88 1.30 4.96
CA ALA A 27 -5.69 -0.12 4.65
C ALA A 27 -4.20 -0.52 4.52
N ALA A 28 -3.39 0.32 3.90
CA ALA A 28 -1.96 0.06 3.70
C ALA A 28 -1.22 -0.01 5.04
N ALA A 29 -1.57 0.85 6.01
CA ALA A 29 -1.00 0.83 7.36
C ALA A 29 -1.19 -0.51 8.10
N GLY A 30 -2.23 -1.27 7.76
CA GLY A 30 -2.50 -2.61 8.31
C GLY A 30 -2.05 -3.77 7.42
N CYS A 31 -1.39 -3.51 6.29
CA CYS A 31 -1.08 -4.53 5.30
C CYS A 31 -0.03 -5.53 5.81
N ARG A 32 -0.36 -6.82 5.73
CA ARG A 32 0.56 -7.95 6.01
C ARG A 32 0.69 -8.83 4.77
N GLY A 33 0.83 -8.19 3.61
CA GLY A 33 0.88 -8.86 2.31
C GLY A 33 2.23 -9.51 1.98
N CYS A 34 3.31 -9.11 2.65
CA CYS A 34 4.66 -9.68 2.57
C CYS A 34 5.32 -9.58 3.96
N GLU A 35 6.62 -9.88 4.11
CA GLU A 35 7.29 -9.79 5.42
C GLU A 35 7.75 -8.38 5.80
N LEU A 36 7.76 -7.43 4.86
CA LEU A 36 8.34 -6.10 5.12
C LEU A 36 7.66 -5.34 6.26
N TYR A 37 6.38 -5.64 6.56
CA TYR A 37 5.68 -5.05 7.71
C TYR A 37 6.34 -5.38 9.05
N THR A 38 7.19 -6.42 9.13
CA THR A 38 7.89 -6.79 10.37
C THR A 38 9.16 -5.98 10.60
N ARG A 39 9.69 -5.33 9.55
CA ARG A 39 10.97 -4.63 9.57
C ARG A 39 10.84 -3.11 9.53
N GLY A 40 9.87 -2.61 8.76
CA GLY A 40 9.59 -1.17 8.70
C GLY A 40 8.82 -0.71 9.95
N THR A 41 9.13 0.49 10.44
CA THR A 41 8.42 1.10 11.58
C THR A 41 6.95 1.38 11.25
N GLN A 42 6.68 1.80 10.02
CA GLN A 42 5.35 2.18 9.54
C GLN A 42 5.25 2.06 8.03
N THR A 43 4.03 2.16 7.50
CA THR A 43 3.83 2.33 6.06
C THR A 43 4.04 3.78 5.65
N VAL A 44 4.86 4.01 4.63
CA VAL A 44 4.97 5.31 3.95
C VAL A 44 4.06 5.27 2.74
N PHE A 45 2.89 5.90 2.84
CA PHE A 45 1.92 5.94 1.75
C PHE A 45 2.12 7.20 0.90
N GLY A 46 1.92 7.09 -0.41
CA GLY A 46 2.12 8.21 -1.34
C GLY A 46 1.35 9.48 -0.93
N GLU A 47 1.97 10.63 -1.18
CA GLU A 47 1.41 11.95 -0.93
C GLU A 47 1.19 12.70 -2.25
N GLY A 48 0.17 13.55 -2.29
CA GLY A 48 -0.08 14.43 -3.41
C GLY A 48 -1.56 14.77 -3.59
N ARG A 49 -1.86 15.52 -4.64
CA ARG A 49 -3.24 15.88 -4.97
C ARG A 49 -3.96 14.67 -5.60
N PRO A 50 -5.19 14.33 -5.19
CA PRO A 50 -5.96 13.25 -5.81
C PRO A 50 -6.19 13.40 -7.31
N LYS A 51 -6.12 14.64 -7.82
CA LYS A 51 -6.29 15.01 -9.23
C LYS A 51 -4.96 15.40 -9.91
N ALA A 52 -3.82 14.99 -9.36
CA ALA A 52 -2.53 15.20 -10.02
C ALA A 52 -2.54 14.54 -11.42
N LYS A 53 -1.98 15.22 -12.41
CA LYS A 53 -1.90 14.70 -13.80
C LYS A 53 -0.77 13.70 -13.99
N VAL A 54 0.22 13.72 -13.09
CA VAL A 54 1.41 12.88 -13.12
C VAL A 54 1.67 12.37 -11.71
N MET A 55 2.10 11.11 -11.61
CA MET A 55 2.56 10.47 -10.38
C MET A 55 3.96 9.92 -10.64
N MET A 56 4.86 10.11 -9.68
CA MET A 56 6.17 9.47 -9.67
C MET A 56 6.14 8.28 -8.71
N VAL A 57 6.78 7.19 -9.08
CA VAL A 57 6.83 5.95 -8.28
C VAL A 57 8.29 5.56 -8.09
N GLY A 58 8.76 5.58 -6.85
CA GLY A 58 10.09 5.11 -6.46
C GLY A 58 10.13 3.60 -6.16
N GLU A 59 11.20 3.16 -5.49
CA GLU A 59 11.37 1.75 -5.10
C GLU A 59 10.68 1.39 -3.77
N GLN A 60 11.16 1.94 -2.66
CA GLN A 60 10.71 1.65 -1.30
C GLN A 60 11.13 2.78 -0.35
N PRO A 61 10.49 2.94 0.83
CA PRO A 61 10.91 3.92 1.82
C PRO A 61 12.27 3.56 2.46
N GLY A 62 13.09 4.58 2.67
CA GLY A 62 14.38 4.53 3.37
C GLY A 62 14.27 4.83 4.87
N HIS A 63 15.39 5.23 5.48
CA HIS A 63 15.46 5.48 6.93
C HIS A 63 14.75 6.75 7.39
N GLU A 64 14.80 7.81 6.58
CA GLU A 64 14.24 9.13 6.90
C GLU A 64 12.77 9.29 6.45
N GLU A 65 12.20 8.25 5.83
CA GLU A 65 10.84 8.26 5.27
C GLU A 65 9.80 7.63 6.22
#